data_AF-A0A7S0WYX2-F1
#
_entry.id   AF-A0A7S0WYX2-F1
#
_cell.length_a   1.000
_cell.length_b   1.000
_cell.length_c   1.000
_cell.angle_alpha   90.00
_cell.angle_beta   90.00
_cell.angle_gamma   90.00
#
_symmetry.space_group_name_H-M   'P 1'
#
loop_
_entity.id
_entity.type
_entity.pdbx_description
1 polymer ?
#
loop_
_entity_poly.entity_id
_entity_poly.type
_entity_poly.pdbx_seq_one_letter_code
_entity_poly.pdbx_strand_id
1 'polypeptide(L)'
;IDGLNLFDGSDGHYFREGEVGHHDEWGTRCFNYGSYEVLRFLLGNLLWWIEEYRFDGFRFDGVTAMLYFHRGIHWQFLGGASEYFSHHVDAEAVAYLTLANQMLREALPPVVTVAEDVSGFAGLCRPVFQGGCGFDFRLGMGPPDEW
;
A
#
# COMPACT_ATOMS: atom_id res chain seq x y z
N ILE A 1 17.26 -17.91 -5.06
CA ILE A 1 16.63 -16.82 -5.83
C ILE A 1 15.29 -17.37 -6.24
N ASP A 2 14.27 -17.14 -5.41
CA ASP A 2 12.90 -17.56 -5.71
C ASP A 2 12.02 -16.32 -5.73
N GLY A 3 11.11 -16.25 -6.70
CA GLY A 3 10.20 -15.11 -6.90
C GLY A 3 10.83 -13.92 -7.62
N LEU A 4 10.36 -12.71 -7.28
CA LEU A 4 10.69 -11.46 -7.99
C LEU A 4 12.05 -10.85 -7.61
N ASN A 5 12.72 -11.36 -6.59
CA ASN A 5 13.97 -10.78 -6.06
C ASN A 5 15.14 -10.99 -7.05
N LEU A 6 15.86 -9.91 -7.37
CA LEU A 6 16.95 -9.92 -8.36
C LEU A 6 16.52 -10.52 -9.72
N PHE A 7 15.30 -10.21 -10.16
CA PHE A 7 14.67 -10.87 -11.31
C PHE A 7 15.48 -10.78 -12.61
N ASP A 8 16.11 -9.63 -12.87
CA ASP A 8 17.00 -9.39 -14.01
C ASP A 8 18.49 -9.37 -13.61
N GLY A 9 18.81 -9.81 -12.39
CA GLY A 9 20.13 -9.73 -11.79
C GLY A 9 20.49 -8.35 -11.19
N SER A 10 19.64 -7.33 -11.35
CA SER A 10 19.79 -6.03 -10.70
C SER A 10 19.00 -5.96 -9.38
N ASP A 11 19.37 -5.00 -8.53
CA ASP A 11 18.67 -4.75 -7.27
C ASP A 11 17.37 -3.93 -7.45
N GLY A 12 17.23 -3.22 -8.57
CA GLY A 12 16.25 -2.15 -8.77
C GLY A 12 15.07 -2.45 -9.70
N HIS A 13 14.96 -3.69 -10.23
CA HIS A 13 13.96 -3.99 -11.27
C HIS A 13 12.51 -3.82 -10.77
N TYR A 14 12.07 -4.66 -9.82
CA TYR A 14 10.74 -4.54 -9.19
C TYR A 14 10.76 -3.73 -7.90
N PHE A 15 11.93 -3.56 -7.30
CA PHE A 15 12.11 -3.03 -5.95
C PHE A 15 12.92 -1.75 -5.96
N ARG A 16 12.84 -0.96 -4.89
CA ARG A 16 13.77 0.16 -4.73
C ARG A 16 15.18 -0.39 -4.51
N GLU A 17 16.19 0.37 -4.92
CA GLU A 17 17.60 0.03 -4.70
C GLU A 17 18.07 0.45 -3.30
N GLY A 18 19.01 -0.30 -2.73
CA GLY A 18 19.63 0.02 -1.45
C GLY A 18 18.68 -0.14 -0.25
N GLU A 19 19.00 0.49 0.88
CA GLU A 19 18.33 0.28 2.17
C GLU A 19 16.81 0.52 2.12
N VAL A 20 16.36 1.52 1.34
CA VAL A 20 14.93 1.82 1.17
C VAL A 20 14.16 0.68 0.47
N GLY A 21 14.86 -0.18 -0.25
CA GLY A 21 14.33 -1.37 -0.92
C GLY A 21 14.17 -2.60 -0.04
N HIS A 22 14.57 -2.53 1.23
CA HIS A 22 14.59 -3.67 2.16
C HIS A 22 13.82 -3.40 3.43
N HIS A 23 12.84 -4.25 3.75
CA HIS A 23 12.17 -4.25 5.04
C HIS A 23 12.86 -5.21 5.99
N ASP A 24 13.78 -4.70 6.80
CA ASP A 24 14.71 -5.51 7.60
C ASP A 24 14.01 -6.39 8.64
N GLU A 25 13.00 -5.86 9.34
CA GLU A 25 12.24 -6.59 10.36
C GLU A 25 11.42 -7.74 9.77
N TRP A 26 11.00 -7.61 8.52
CA TRP A 26 10.22 -8.63 7.81
C TRP A 26 11.12 -9.53 6.94
N GLY A 27 12.36 -9.13 6.69
CA GLY A 27 13.25 -9.78 5.72
C GLY A 27 12.73 -9.74 4.29
N THR A 28 11.96 -8.71 3.92
CA THR A 28 11.29 -8.60 2.60
C THR A 28 11.83 -7.44 1.75
N ARG A 29 11.37 -7.37 0.50
CA ARG A 29 11.71 -6.31 -0.47
C ARG A 29 10.57 -5.31 -0.62
N CYS A 30 10.90 -4.03 -0.79
CA CYS A 30 9.93 -2.94 -0.98
C CYS A 30 9.82 -2.56 -2.46
N PHE A 31 8.61 -2.64 -3.02
CA PHE A 31 8.35 -2.32 -4.42
C PHE A 31 8.72 -0.87 -4.76
N ASN A 32 9.18 -0.66 -5.99
CA ASN A 32 9.38 0.67 -6.54
C ASN A 32 8.07 1.18 -7.15
N TYR A 33 7.22 1.82 -6.35
CA TYR A 33 5.92 2.35 -6.80
C TYR A 33 6.03 3.47 -7.84
N GLY A 34 7.20 4.11 -7.99
CA GLY A 34 7.48 5.08 -9.05
C GLY A 34 7.75 4.46 -10.42
N SER A 35 7.96 3.14 -10.51
CA SER A 35 8.21 2.43 -11.77
C SER A 35 6.91 2.07 -12.48
N TYR A 36 6.80 2.47 -13.76
CA TYR A 36 5.61 2.20 -14.58
C TYR A 36 5.33 0.70 -14.75
N GLU A 37 6.37 -0.12 -14.88
CA GLU A 37 6.21 -1.57 -15.04
C GLU A 37 5.87 -2.26 -13.72
N VAL A 38 6.29 -1.70 -12.58
CA VAL A 38 5.83 -2.16 -11.25
C VAL A 38 4.36 -1.79 -11.05
N LEU A 39 3.94 -0.59 -11.43
CA LEU A 39 2.52 -0.20 -11.41
C LEU A 39 1.68 -1.13 -12.30
N ARG A 40 2.13 -1.40 -13.53
CA ARG A 40 1.47 -2.33 -14.45
C ARG A 40 1.34 -3.72 -13.82
N PHE A 41 2.40 -4.22 -13.19
CA PHE A 41 2.40 -5.51 -12.53
C PHE A 41 1.39 -5.57 -11.37
N LEU A 42 1.42 -4.59 -10.46
CA LEU A 42 0.58 -4.58 -9.27
C LEU A 42 -0.91 -4.32 -9.59
N LEU A 43 -1.20 -3.33 -10.44
CA LEU A 43 -2.56 -3.04 -10.89
C LEU A 43 -3.12 -4.18 -11.75
N GLY A 44 -2.30 -4.73 -12.65
CA GLY A 44 -2.67 -5.90 -13.44
C GLY A 44 -2.97 -7.12 -12.57
N ASN A 45 -2.23 -7.33 -11.49
CA ASN A 45 -2.50 -8.40 -10.53
C ASN A 45 -3.87 -8.23 -9.85
N LEU A 46 -4.24 -7.01 -9.45
CA LEU A 46 -5.57 -6.75 -8.88
C LEU A 46 -6.71 -7.05 -9.87
N LEU A 47 -6.57 -6.60 -11.12
CA LEU A 47 -7.54 -6.89 -12.17
C LEU A 47 -7.65 -8.38 -12.45
N TRP A 48 -6.52 -9.09 -12.51
CA TRP A 48 -6.50 -10.53 -12.74
C TRP A 48 -7.34 -11.32 -11.73
N TRP A 49 -7.22 -10.98 -10.44
CA TRP A 49 -8.01 -11.62 -9.39
C TRP A 49 -9.52 -11.35 -9.54
N ILE A 50 -9.91 -10.18 -10.00
CA ILE A 50 -11.32 -9.85 -10.24
C ILE A 50 -11.84 -10.58 -11.48
N GLU A 51 -11.11 -10.52 -12.59
CA GLU A 51 -11.59 -11.01 -13.88
C GLU A 51 -11.67 -12.53 -13.92
N GLU A 52 -10.64 -13.21 -13.41
CA GLU A 52 -10.52 -14.66 -13.47
C GLU A 52 -11.21 -15.35 -12.30
N TYR A 53 -11.06 -14.80 -11.10
CA TYR A 53 -11.53 -15.45 -9.87
C TYR A 53 -12.75 -14.79 -9.25
N ARG A 54 -13.21 -13.66 -9.81
CA ARG A 54 -14.45 -12.99 -9.38
C ARG A 54 -14.45 -12.60 -7.90
N PHE A 55 -13.29 -12.16 -7.39
CA PHE A 55 -13.22 -11.59 -6.05
C PHE A 55 -14.08 -10.32 -5.94
N ASP A 56 -14.88 -10.22 -4.88
CA ASP A 56 -15.72 -9.05 -4.58
C ASP A 56 -14.97 -7.93 -3.85
N GLY A 57 -13.73 -8.20 -3.41
CA GLY A 57 -12.98 -7.27 -2.59
C GLY A 57 -11.57 -7.71 -2.25
N PHE A 58 -10.80 -6.75 -1.74
CA PHE A 58 -9.43 -6.97 -1.27
C PHE A 58 -9.21 -6.35 0.11
N ARG A 59 -8.40 -7.03 0.92
CA ARG A 59 -7.71 -6.40 2.03
C ARG A 59 -6.26 -6.16 1.62
N PHE A 60 -5.83 -4.91 1.64
CA PHE A 60 -4.43 -4.54 1.49
C PHE A 60 -3.77 -4.66 2.86
N ASP A 61 -2.86 -5.63 2.95
CA ASP A 61 -2.08 -5.94 4.15
C ASP A 61 -0.88 -5.00 4.25
N GLY A 62 -0.47 -4.63 5.47
CA GLY A 62 0.74 -3.83 5.69
C GLY A 62 0.71 -2.43 5.08
N VAL A 63 -0.47 -1.77 4.99
CA VAL A 63 -0.60 -0.43 4.39
C VAL A 63 0.25 0.61 5.12
N THR A 64 0.43 0.48 6.44
CA THR A 64 1.37 1.35 7.19
C THR A 64 2.80 1.23 6.68
N ALA A 65 3.26 0.03 6.34
CA ALA A 65 4.60 -0.19 5.80
C ALA A 65 4.77 0.37 4.39
N MET A 66 3.68 0.53 3.64
CA MET A 66 3.67 1.19 2.34
C MET A 66 3.68 2.72 2.48
N LEU A 67 2.87 3.27 3.39
CA LEU A 67 2.67 4.71 3.52
C LEU A 67 3.91 5.47 4.02
N TYR A 68 4.84 4.80 4.69
CA TYR A 68 5.93 5.45 5.41
C TYR A 68 7.28 4.81 5.12
N PHE A 69 8.33 5.62 4.92
CA PHE A 69 9.70 5.11 4.77
C PHE A 69 10.23 4.42 6.02
N HIS A 70 9.81 4.84 7.22
CA HIS A 70 10.10 4.15 8.48
C HIS A 70 9.18 2.95 8.73
N ARG A 71 8.19 2.72 7.86
CA ARG A 71 7.31 1.55 7.83
C ARG A 71 6.49 1.30 9.10
N GLY A 72 6.36 2.31 9.95
CA GLY A 72 5.78 2.18 11.30
C GLY A 72 6.67 1.42 12.30
N ILE A 73 7.88 1.01 11.92
CA ILE A 73 8.81 0.31 12.80
C ILE A 73 9.47 1.28 13.78
N HIS A 74 9.48 0.89 15.06
CA HIS A 74 9.99 1.71 16.16
C HIS A 74 9.44 3.14 16.16
N TRP A 75 8.22 3.31 15.63
CA TRP A 75 7.54 4.58 15.49
C TRP A 75 6.24 4.57 16.27
N GLN A 76 5.93 5.67 16.94
CA GLN A 76 4.67 5.86 17.63
C GLN A 76 3.86 6.95 16.93
N PHE A 77 2.64 6.60 16.52
CA PHE A 77 1.68 7.54 15.96
C PHE A 77 0.87 8.18 17.09
N LEU A 78 0.92 9.50 17.20
CA LEU A 78 0.20 10.30 18.19
C LEU A 78 -0.98 11.07 17.56
N GLY A 79 -1.13 10.99 16.23
CA GLY A 79 -2.22 11.63 15.49
C GLY A 79 -1.94 13.09 15.10
N GLY A 80 -0.69 13.55 15.22
CA GLY A 80 -0.29 14.90 14.83
C GLY A 80 -0.25 15.09 13.31
N ALA A 81 -0.55 16.29 12.81
CA ALA A 81 -0.52 16.59 11.37
C ALA A 81 0.86 16.31 10.72
N SER A 82 1.95 16.46 11.47
CA SER A 82 3.31 16.15 11.01
C SER A 82 3.52 14.67 10.67
N GLU A 83 2.70 13.77 11.21
CA GLU A 83 2.73 12.34 10.91
C GLU A 83 2.09 12.01 9.56
N TYR A 84 1.27 12.92 8.99
CA TYR A 84 0.59 12.69 7.71
C TYR A 84 1.12 13.59 6.59
N PHE A 85 1.76 14.70 6.95
CA PHE A 85 2.28 15.70 6.00
C PHE A 85 3.77 15.94 6.27
N SER A 86 4.60 14.93 6.01
CA SER A 86 6.05 15.03 6.15
C SER A 86 6.79 14.23 5.09
N HIS A 87 8.11 14.41 5.05
CA HIS A 87 9.02 13.67 4.17
C HIS A 87 9.12 12.17 4.53
N HIS A 88 8.50 11.74 5.61
CA HIS A 88 8.40 10.32 5.97
C HIS A 88 7.33 9.58 5.17
N VAL A 89 6.37 10.29 4.59
CA VAL A 89 5.31 9.69 3.78
C VAL A 89 5.84 9.35 2.39
N ASP A 90 5.64 8.10 1.96
CA ASP A 90 5.97 7.66 0.61
C ASP A 90 4.84 8.08 -0.35
N ALA A 91 5.06 9.20 -1.05
CA ALA A 91 4.11 9.74 -2.00
C ALA A 91 3.84 8.80 -3.19
N GLU A 92 4.80 7.96 -3.58
CA GLU A 92 4.63 7.01 -4.68
C GLU A 92 3.74 5.84 -4.24
N ALA A 93 3.90 5.37 -3.00
CA ALA A 93 3.00 4.38 -2.43
C ALA A 93 1.56 4.93 -2.28
N VAL A 94 1.41 6.17 -1.80
CA VAL A 94 0.10 6.85 -1.75
C VAL A 94 -0.52 6.95 -3.14
N ALA A 95 0.26 7.31 -4.15
CA ALA A 95 -0.20 7.38 -5.54
C ALA A 95 -0.65 6.01 -6.06
N TYR A 96 0.13 4.95 -5.83
CA TYR A 96 -0.26 3.58 -6.19
C TYR A 96 -1.57 3.16 -5.53
N LEU A 97 -1.71 3.37 -4.21
CA LEU A 97 -2.93 3.02 -3.47
C LEU A 97 -4.15 3.80 -3.98
N THR A 98 -3.97 5.07 -4.32
CA THR A 98 -5.03 5.92 -4.88
C THR A 98 -5.45 5.43 -6.26
N LEU A 99 -4.49 5.11 -7.13
CA LEU A 99 -4.74 4.55 -8.48
C LEU A 99 -5.44 3.19 -8.39
N ALA A 100 -4.98 2.31 -7.51
CA ALA A 100 -5.57 1.00 -7.28
C ALA A 100 -7.03 1.12 -6.85
N ASN A 101 -7.32 1.94 -5.84
CA ASN A 101 -8.70 2.14 -5.37
C ASN A 101 -9.59 2.80 -6.40
N GLN A 102 -9.09 3.76 -7.18
CA GLN A 102 -9.87 4.37 -8.26
C GLN A 102 -10.24 3.33 -9.32
N MET A 103 -9.27 2.56 -9.81
CA MET A 103 -9.48 1.50 -10.79
C MET A 103 -10.47 0.44 -10.30
N LEU A 104 -10.32 -0.01 -9.05
CA LEU A 104 -11.20 -1.01 -8.42
C LEU A 104 -12.63 -0.50 -8.21
N ARG A 105 -12.80 0.79 -7.98
CA ARG A 105 -14.12 1.43 -7.87
C ARG A 105 -14.84 1.50 -9.22
N GLU A 106 -14.08 1.71 -10.29
CA GLU A 106 -14.58 1.82 -11.67
C GLU A 106 -14.90 0.45 -12.29
N ALA A 107 -14.49 -0.66 -11.64
CA ALA A 107 -14.85 -2.02 -12.03
C ALA A 107 -16.37 -2.28 -11.91
N LEU A 108 -16.87 -3.28 -12.64
CA LEU A 108 -18.28 -3.68 -12.65
C LEU A 108 -18.44 -5.18 -12.31
N PRO A 109 -18.98 -5.53 -11.12
CA PRO A 109 -19.44 -4.64 -10.05
C PRO A 109 -18.28 -3.90 -9.34
N PRO A 110 -18.54 -2.78 -8.65
CA PRO A 110 -17.51 -2.09 -7.86
C PRO A 110 -16.97 -2.98 -6.76
N VAL A 111 -15.64 -2.95 -6.57
CA VAL A 111 -14.92 -3.83 -5.65
C VAL A 111 -14.66 -3.13 -4.32
N VAL A 112 -14.87 -3.85 -3.21
CA VAL A 112 -14.64 -3.33 -1.86
C VAL A 112 -13.17 -3.45 -1.47
N THR A 113 -12.59 -2.39 -0.89
CA THR A 113 -11.21 -2.43 -0.41
C THR A 113 -11.09 -2.08 1.07
N VAL A 114 -10.28 -2.85 1.79
CA VAL A 114 -9.99 -2.68 3.21
C VAL A 114 -8.50 -2.44 3.41
N ALA A 115 -8.13 -1.39 4.11
CA ALA A 115 -6.75 -1.14 4.51
C ALA A 115 -6.45 -1.73 5.88
N GLU A 116 -5.39 -2.52 5.98
CA GLU A 116 -4.74 -2.81 7.26
C GLU A 116 -3.69 -1.73 7.53
N ASP A 117 -4.10 -0.71 8.29
CA ASP A 117 -3.26 0.42 8.68
C ASP A 117 -3.38 0.66 10.19
N VAL A 118 -2.23 0.67 10.88
CA VAL A 118 -2.11 0.97 12.31
C VAL A 118 -1.85 2.45 12.58
N SER A 119 -1.40 3.22 11.58
CA SER A 119 -1.01 4.64 11.76
C SER A 119 -2.19 5.59 11.93
N GLY A 120 -3.36 5.20 11.43
CA GLY A 120 -4.52 6.07 11.42
C GLY A 120 -4.50 7.11 10.30
N PHE A 121 -3.79 6.87 9.19
CA PHE A 121 -3.55 7.85 8.11
C PHE A 121 -4.79 8.65 7.72
N ALA A 122 -4.69 9.98 7.78
CA ALA A 122 -5.81 10.88 7.52
C ALA A 122 -6.26 10.80 6.06
N GLY A 123 -7.56 10.57 5.83
CA GLY A 123 -8.12 10.48 4.47
C GLY A 123 -7.92 9.14 3.76
N LEU A 124 -7.35 8.12 4.44
CA LEU A 124 -7.14 6.79 3.86
C LEU A 124 -8.43 6.18 3.29
N CYS A 125 -9.53 6.30 4.04
CA CYS A 125 -10.86 5.80 3.65
C CYS A 125 -11.79 6.90 3.13
N ARG A 126 -11.24 7.97 2.52
CA ARG A 126 -12.03 9.01 1.84
C ARG A 126 -11.96 8.80 0.33
N PRO A 127 -13.04 9.12 -0.42
CA PRO A 127 -13.02 8.99 -1.88
C PRO A 127 -11.90 9.80 -2.53
N VAL A 128 -11.36 9.28 -3.65
CA VAL A 128 -10.27 9.92 -4.39
C VAL A 128 -10.62 11.34 -4.84
N PHE A 129 -11.86 11.58 -5.29
CA PHE A 129 -12.31 12.92 -5.69
C PHE A 129 -12.36 13.94 -4.55
N GLN A 130 -12.29 13.50 -3.28
CA GLN A 130 -12.18 14.36 -2.10
C GLN A 130 -10.73 14.54 -1.63
N GLY A 131 -9.74 14.00 -2.36
CA GLY A 131 -8.33 13.99 -1.98
C GLY A 131 -7.93 12.87 -1.03
N GLY A 132 -8.74 11.81 -0.89
CA GLY A 132 -8.41 10.62 -0.11
C GLY A 132 -7.75 9.50 -0.93
N CYS A 133 -7.36 8.41 -0.27
CA CYS A 133 -6.77 7.25 -0.94
C CYS A 133 -7.80 6.28 -1.54
N GLY A 134 -9.08 6.40 -1.18
CA GLY A 134 -10.17 5.67 -1.82
C GLY A 134 -10.57 4.32 -1.21
N PHE A 135 -9.96 3.90 -0.10
CA PHE A 135 -10.38 2.68 0.61
C PHE A 135 -11.81 2.81 1.16
N ASP A 136 -12.56 1.70 1.21
CA ASP A 136 -13.88 1.69 1.86
C ASP A 136 -13.76 1.64 3.38
N PHE A 137 -12.85 0.80 3.89
CA PHE A 137 -12.68 0.55 5.32
C PHE A 137 -11.21 0.51 5.72
N ARG A 138 -10.97 0.72 7.02
CA ARG A 138 -9.70 0.43 7.70
C ARG A 138 -9.99 -0.47 8.88
N LEU A 139 -9.09 -1.41 9.15
CA LEU A 139 -9.18 -2.27 10.33
C LEU A 139 -9.01 -1.45 11.63
N GLY A 140 -9.85 -1.73 12.63
CA GLY A 140 -9.68 -1.23 13.98
C GLY A 140 -8.60 -2.01 14.70
N MET A 141 -7.33 -1.67 14.45
CA MET A 141 -6.18 -2.43 14.94
C MET A 141 -5.84 -2.17 16.42
N GLY A 142 -6.24 -1.04 16.98
CA GLY A 142 -5.99 -0.71 18.39
C GLY A 142 -6.86 -1.45 19.42
N PRO A 143 -8.20 -1.56 19.24
CA PRO A 143 -9.07 -2.19 20.22
C PRO A 143 -8.64 -3.57 20.71
N PRO A 144 -8.10 -4.50 19.89
CA PRO A 144 -7.61 -5.79 20.38
C PRO A 144 -6.48 -5.72 21.42
N ASP A 145 -5.71 -4.63 21.49
CA ASP A 145 -4.61 -4.48 22.46
C ASP A 145 -5.09 -4.06 23.86
N GLU A 146 -6.36 -3.65 24.00
CA GLU A 146 -6.95 -3.12 25.23
C GLU A 146 -7.80 -4.15 26.01
N TRP A 147 -8.00 -5.36 25.48
CA TRP A 147 -8.82 -6.43 26.07
C TRP A 147 -8.01 -7.64 26.50
#